data_AF-A0A359HI73-F1
#
_entry.id   AF-A0A359HI73-F1
#
_cell.length_a   1.000
_cell.length_b   1.000
_cell.length_c   1.000
_cell.angle_alpha   90.00
_cell.angle_beta   90.00
_cell.angle_gamma   90.00
#
_symmetry.space_group_name_H-M   'P 1'
#
loop_
_entity.id
_entity.type
_entity.pdbx_description
1 polymer ?
#
loop_
_entity_poly.entity_id
_entity_poly.type
_entity_poly.pdbx_seq_one_letter_code
_entity_poly.pdbx_strand_id
1 'polypeptide(L)'
;MSFVGPRPQRAVLVYEYLQAMPEFAERARVLPGLAGLAQVAGDYYITPRQKLRYDRIYANHASLGFDLKLIALAFALVFFLRWKPGGAGRIPRGWLH
;
A
#
# COMPACT_ATOMS: atom_id res chain seq x y z
N MET A 1 -10.47 -12.83 0.47
CA MET A 1 -9.42 -11.93 -0.08
C MET A 1 -10.11 -10.79 -0.79
N SER A 2 -9.55 -9.58 -0.73
CA SER A 2 -10.06 -8.39 -1.44
C SER A 2 -9.21 -8.12 -2.69
N PHE A 3 -9.73 -7.36 -3.66
CA PHE A 3 -8.92 -6.90 -4.79
C PHE A 3 -7.95 -5.78 -4.38
N VAL A 4 -8.38 -4.94 -3.41
CA VAL A 4 -7.61 -3.84 -2.84
C VAL A 4 -7.49 -4.01 -1.33
N GLY A 5 -6.29 -3.82 -0.80
CA GLY A 5 -5.99 -3.96 0.61
C GLY A 5 -4.50 -4.07 0.91
N PRO A 6 -4.12 -4.22 2.18
CA PRO A 6 -2.73 -4.41 2.59
C PRO A 6 -2.11 -5.62 1.89
N ARG A 7 -0.93 -5.44 1.28
CA ARG A 7 -0.25 -6.54 0.61
C ARG A 7 0.13 -7.63 1.63
N PRO A 8 -0.13 -8.92 1.36
CA PRO A 8 0.31 -10.00 2.23
C PRO A 8 1.84 -9.96 2.36
N GLN A 9 2.33 -10.20 3.58
CA GLN A 9 3.75 -10.24 3.90
C GLN A 9 4.15 -11.67 4.27
N ARG A 10 5.43 -11.98 4.14
CA ARG A 10 5.97 -13.28 4.59
C ARG A 10 5.74 -13.43 6.08
N ALA A 11 5.27 -14.60 6.52
CA ALA A 11 4.94 -14.84 7.92
C ALA A 11 6.10 -14.49 8.87
N VAL A 12 7.33 -14.85 8.51
CA VAL A 12 8.56 -14.54 9.28
C VAL A 12 8.67 -13.03 9.57
N LEU A 13 8.49 -12.18 8.56
CA LEU A 13 8.53 -10.72 8.72
C LEU A 13 7.37 -10.22 9.58
N VAL A 14 6.18 -10.81 9.44
CA VAL A 14 5.02 -10.43 10.24
C VAL A 14 5.28 -10.73 11.72
N TYR A 15 5.84 -11.90 12.05
CA TYR A 15 6.19 -12.24 13.42
C TYR A 15 7.22 -11.28 14.01
N GLU A 16 8.29 -10.96 13.26
CA GLU A 16 9.29 -9.97 13.68
C GLU A 16 8.67 -8.60 13.92
N TYR A 17 7.80 -8.13 13.02
CA TYR A 17 7.13 -6.84 13.17
C TYR A 17 6.15 -6.83 14.34
N LEU A 18 5.42 -7.91 14.59
CA LEU A 18 4.50 -8.00 15.74
C LEU A 18 5.24 -7.99 17.08
N GLN A 19 6.45 -8.57 17.14
CA GLN A 19 7.29 -8.48 18.34
C GLN A 19 7.80 -7.06 18.59
N ALA A 20 8.22 -6.35 17.54
CA ALA A 20 8.75 -4.99 17.65
C ALA A 20 7.67 -3.89 17.69
N MET A 21 6.48 -4.19 17.17
CA MET A 21 5.36 -3.28 16.93
C MET A 21 4.03 -4.06 17.02
N PRO A 22 3.50 -4.31 18.23
CA PRO A 22 2.27 -5.07 18.42
C PRO A 22 1.06 -4.49 17.66
N GLU A 23 1.01 -3.17 17.49
CA GLU A 23 -0.04 -2.49 16.74
C GLU A 23 -0.02 -2.82 15.23
N PHE A 24 1.03 -3.46 14.72
CA PHE A 24 1.10 -3.95 13.35
C PHE A 24 0.00 -4.97 13.03
N ALA A 25 -0.59 -5.61 14.05
CA ALA A 25 -1.76 -6.48 13.92
C ALA A 25 -2.99 -5.76 13.33
N GLU A 26 -3.11 -4.45 13.49
CA GLU A 26 -4.28 -3.69 13.04
C GLU A 26 -4.48 -3.70 11.53
N ARG A 27 -3.43 -3.97 10.75
CA ARG A 27 -3.56 -4.13 9.29
C ARG A 27 -4.46 -5.30 8.88
N ALA A 28 -4.68 -6.25 9.79
CA ALA A 28 -5.57 -7.39 9.56
C ALA A 28 -7.07 -7.03 9.69
N ARG A 29 -7.42 -5.78 10.02
CA ARG A 29 -8.82 -5.30 10.03
C ARG A 29 -9.49 -5.34 8.66
N VAL A 30 -8.69 -5.30 7.60
CA VAL A 30 -9.15 -5.39 6.21
C VAL A 30 -8.50 -6.58 5.52
N LEU A 31 -9.23 -7.20 4.60
CA LEU A 31 -8.71 -8.33 3.85
C LEU A 31 -7.50 -7.91 3.01
N PRO A 32 -6.47 -8.77 2.89
CA PRO A 32 -5.33 -8.49 2.02
C PRO A 32 -5.77 -8.40 0.55
N GLY A 33 -5.06 -7.59 -0.23
CA GLY A 33 -5.34 -7.36 -1.64
C GLY A 33 -4.12 -7.32 -2.56
N LEU A 34 -4.40 -7.33 -3.86
CA LEU A 34 -3.39 -7.31 -4.93
C LEU A 34 -2.76 -5.92 -5.09
N ALA A 35 -3.58 -4.88 -4.92
CA ALA A 35 -3.15 -3.49 -4.86
C ALA A 35 -3.43 -2.91 -3.47
N GLY A 36 -2.69 -1.90 -3.05
CA GLY A 36 -2.92 -1.24 -1.77
C GLY A 36 -2.28 0.13 -1.71
N LEU A 37 -2.80 1.00 -0.84
CA LEU A 37 -2.33 2.37 -0.71
C LEU A 37 -0.82 2.44 -0.43
N ALA A 38 -0.30 1.54 0.42
CA ALA A 38 1.13 1.46 0.72
C ALA A 38 1.99 1.11 -0.53
N GLN A 39 1.44 0.37 -1.50
CA GLN A 39 2.13 0.01 -2.75
C GLN A 39 2.16 1.18 -3.74
N VAL A 40 1.13 2.03 -3.71
CA VAL A 40 0.96 3.15 -4.64
C VAL A 40 1.66 4.41 -4.12
N ALA A 41 1.56 4.68 -2.82
CA ALA A 41 2.05 5.90 -2.18
C ALA A 41 3.39 5.73 -1.45
N GLY A 42 3.84 4.49 -1.23
CA GLY A 42 5.07 4.18 -0.51
C GLY A 42 6.32 4.30 -1.38
N ASP A 43 7.42 4.71 -0.75
CA ASP A 43 8.75 4.64 -1.36
C ASP A 43 9.27 3.18 -1.41
N TYR A 44 10.30 2.94 -2.23
CA TYR A 44 10.95 1.62 -2.34
C TYR A 44 11.40 1.08 -0.97
N TYR A 45 11.91 1.97 -0.10
CA TYR A 45 12.39 1.66 1.25
C TYR A 45 11.38 2.07 2.34
N ILE A 46 10.11 1.70 2.17
CA ILE A 46 9.08 2.00 3.17
C ILE A 46 9.26 1.14 4.45
N THR A 47 9.30 1.79 5.61
CA THR A 47 9.41 1.12 6.91
C THR A 47 8.11 0.40 7.29
N PRO A 48 8.15 -0.62 8.18
CA PRO A 48 6.94 -1.30 8.67
C PRO A 48 5.92 -0.34 9.30
N ARG A 49 6.40 0.67 10.02
CA ARG A 49 5.56 1.72 10.63
C ARG A 49 4.83 2.56 9.59
N GLN A 50 5.55 3.02 8.56
CA GLN A 50 4.94 3.77 7.46
C GLN A 50 3.92 2.90 6.70
N LYS A 51 4.24 1.62 6.46
CA LYS A 51 3.32 0.68 5.84
C LYS A 51 2.02 0.54 6.65
N LEU A 52 2.12 0.36 7.97
CA LEU A 52 0.95 0.32 8.85
C LEU A 52 0.14 1.62 8.79
N ARG A 53 0.80 2.78 8.72
CA ARG A 53 0.11 4.08 8.57
C ARG A 53 -0.74 4.11 7.29
N TYR A 54 -0.21 3.69 6.16
CA TYR A 54 -0.99 3.62 4.91
C TYR A 54 -2.10 2.57 5.00
N ASP A 55 -1.83 1.41 5.61
CA ASP A 55 -2.84 0.36 5.81
C ASP A 55 -4.02 0.88 6.66
N ARG A 56 -3.76 1.67 7.72
CA ARG A 56 -4.78 2.35 8.54
C ARG A 56 -5.56 3.42 7.75
N ILE A 57 -4.87 4.25 6.96
CA ILE A 57 -5.53 5.27 6.13
C ILE A 57 -6.50 4.60 5.15
N TYR A 58 -6.07 3.51 4.51
CA TYR A 58 -6.92 2.73 3.63
C TYR A 58 -8.12 2.14 4.38
N ALA A 59 -7.90 1.50 5.54
CA ALA A 59 -8.99 0.92 6.33
C ALA A 59 -10.06 1.96 6.73
N ASN A 60 -9.66 3.21 6.97
CA ASN A 60 -10.59 4.28 7.34
C ASN A 60 -11.33 4.92 6.14
N HIS A 61 -10.82 4.82 4.92
CA HIS A 61 -11.38 5.46 3.71
C HIS A 61 -11.79 4.46 2.64
N ALA A 62 -11.85 3.17 2.99
CA ALA A 62 -12.20 2.10 2.07
C ALA A 62 -13.58 2.35 1.46
N SER A 63 -13.59 2.53 0.14
CA SER A 63 -14.80 2.75 -0.65
C SER A 63 -14.54 2.28 -2.07
N LEU A 64 -15.61 1.89 -2.78
CA LEU A 64 -15.49 1.34 -4.13
C LEU A 64 -14.83 2.33 -5.11
N GLY A 65 -15.11 3.63 -4.96
CA GLY A 65 -14.45 4.67 -5.75
C GLY A 65 -12.95 4.82 -5.44
N PHE A 66 -12.57 4.73 -4.16
CA PHE A 66 -11.17 4.78 -3.76
C PHE A 66 -10.40 3.53 -4.22
N ASP A 67 -11.03 2.36 -4.20
CA ASP A 67 -10.46 1.11 -4.71
C ASP A 67 -10.17 1.20 -6.21
N LEU A 68 -11.13 1.70 -7.01
CA LEU A 68 -10.92 1.94 -8.44
C LEU A 68 -9.78 2.93 -8.71
N LYS A 69 -9.70 4.02 -7.93
CA LYS A 69 -8.59 4.99 -8.01
C LYS A 69 -7.25 4.31 -7.74
N LEU A 70 -7.15 3.50 -6.70
CA LEU A 70 -5.91 2.79 -6.35
C LEU A 70 -5.49 1.77 -7.41
N ILE A 71 -6.43 1.04 -8.01
CA ILE A 71 -6.15 0.11 -9.11
C ILE A 71 -5.63 0.87 -10.34
N ALA A 72 -6.29 1.96 -10.73
CA ALA A 72 -5.87 2.78 -11.88
C ALA A 72 -4.46 3.38 -11.66
N LEU A 73 -4.19 3.87 -10.46
CA LEU A 73 -2.88 4.39 -10.08
C LEU A 73 -1.80 3.30 -10.08
N ALA A 74 -2.09 2.12 -9.54
CA ALA A 74 -1.16 0.99 -9.56
C ALA A 74 -0.85 0.53 -11.00
N PHE A 75 -1.86 0.49 -11.86
CA PHE A 75 -1.69 0.21 -13.29
C PHE A 75 -0.81 1.27 -13.95
N ALA A 76 -1.12 2.55 -13.76
CA ALA A 76 -0.34 3.64 -14.33
C ALA A 76 1.13 3.61 -13.88
N LEU A 77 1.36 3.31 -12.60
CA LEU A 77 2.69 3.18 -12.02
C LEU A 77 3.52 2.09 -12.71
N VAL A 78 2.96 0.90 -12.88
CA VAL A 78 3.67 -0.27 -13.44
C VAL A 78 3.94 -0.12 -14.94
N PHE A 79 2.97 0.40 -15.71
CA PHE A 79 3.06 0.43 -17.17
C PHE A 79 3.71 1.70 -17.71
N PHE A 80 3.59 2.85 -17.03
CA PHE A 80 4.07 4.13 -17.57
C PHE A 80 5.14 4.79 -16.71
N LEU A 81 4.91 4.97 -15.41
CA LEU A 81 5.81 5.79 -14.59
C LEU A 81 7.13 5.06 -14.26
N ARG A 82 7.10 3.74 -14.07
CA ARG A 82 8.30 2.97 -13.72
C ARG A 82 9.34 2.86 -14.86
N TRP A 83 8.90 3.05 -16.12
CA TRP A 83 9.75 2.89 -17.31
C TRP A 83 10.33 4.21 -17.83
N LYS A 84 9.94 5.34 -17.26
CA LYS A 84 10.35 6.65 -17.75
C LYS A 84 11.80 6.95 -17.32
N PRO A 85 12.76 7.13 -18.25
CA PRO A 85 14.15 7.43 -17.89
C PRO A 85 14.24 8.77 -17.15
N GLY A 86 14.91 8.78 -16.00
CA GLY A 86 15.05 9.96 -15.12
C GLY A 86 13.84 10.26 -14.22
N GLY A 87 12.75 9.50 -14.33
CA GLY A 87 11.62 9.59 -13.39
C GLY A 87 11.85 8.71 -12.18
N ALA A 88 11.56 9.21 -10.97
CA ALA A 88 11.72 8.44 -9.72
C ALA A 88 10.82 7.18 -9.62
N GLY A 89 10.05 6.85 -10.67
CA GLY A 89 9.10 5.75 -10.68
C GLY A 89 7.97 5.93 -9.66
N ARG A 90 7.51 7.17 -9.46
CA ARG A 90 6.56 7.54 -8.38
C ARG A 90 5.39 8.33 -8.91
N ILE A 91 4.25 8.16 -8.26
CA ILE A 91 3.06 8.97 -8.51
C ILE A 91 3.24 10.36 -7.89
N PRO A 92 2.88 11.45 -8.60
CA PRO A 92 2.88 12.79 -8.02
C PRO A 92 1.97 12.85 -6.79
N ARG A 93 2.43 13.44 -5.68
CA ARG A 93 1.65 13.51 -4.43
C ARG A 93 0.29 14.18 -4.61
N GLY A 94 0.15 15.10 -5.57
CA GLY A 94 -1.13 15.74 -5.90
C GLY A 94 -2.21 14.78 -6.42
N TRP A 95 -1.85 13.57 -6.87
CA TRP A 95 -2.81 12.57 -7.37
C TRP A 95 -3.35 11.67 -6.24
N LEU A 96 -2.77 11.77 -5.05
CA LEU A 96 -3.20 11.03 -3.85
C LEU A 96 -4.28 11.77 -3.05
N HIS A 97 -4.50 13.07 -3.34
CA HIS A 97 -5.60 13.88 -2.80
C HIS A 97 -6.90 13.66 -3.59
#